data_AF-A0A2D5H9W3-F1
#
_entry.id   AF-A0A2D5H9W3-F1
#
_cell.length_a   1.000
_cell.length_b   1.000
_cell.length_c   1.000
_cell.angle_alpha   90.00
_cell.angle_beta   90.00
_cell.angle_gamma   90.00
#
_symmetry.space_group_name_H-M   'P 1'
#
loop_
_entity.id
_entity.type
_entity.pdbx_description
1 polymer ?
#
loop_
_entity_poly.entity_id
_entity_poly.type
_entity_poly.pdbx_seq_one_letter_code
_entity_poly.pdbx_strand_id
1 'polypeptide(L)'
;MKTRLSIALPVAMGLLLAGALAGCKKDEPEAEPSGEPSSLSSAQSDEAVLQQSVSGWITANYEDMGKLLYASAESDLDGDGTPEVLAYVGGPMMCGTGGCNLVVLKREGGDLRKISELSVVQLPVGVLDSKSNGWRDLAVTIAGGGVAEHTVRLQFDGKGYPRNPTIAPAQETDTLGTVLIPAEPLKPVE
;
A
#
# COMPACT_ATOMS: atom_id res chain seq x y z
N MET A 1 19.95 -39.94 19.19
CA MET A 1 20.52 -40.84 18.17
C MET A 1 21.33 -40.00 17.21
N LYS A 2 22.62 -40.34 17.04
CA LYS A 2 23.60 -39.63 16.21
C LYS A 2 23.64 -40.33 14.85
N THR A 3 23.56 -39.59 13.76
CA THR A 3 24.15 -40.02 12.49
C THR A 3 24.64 -38.81 11.72
N ARG A 4 25.96 -38.71 11.65
CA ARG A 4 26.74 -37.79 10.81
C ARG A 4 26.80 -38.39 9.41
N LEU A 5 26.78 -37.57 8.37
CA LEU A 5 27.41 -37.93 7.11
C LEU A 5 28.19 -36.73 6.56
N SER A 6 29.51 -36.89 6.61
CA SER A 6 30.51 -36.00 6.05
C SER A 6 30.92 -36.53 4.68
N ILE A 7 31.05 -35.67 3.68
CA ILE A 7 31.87 -35.93 2.49
C ILE A 7 32.64 -34.64 2.19
N ALA A 8 33.96 -34.78 2.05
CA ALA A 8 34.92 -33.70 1.84
C ALA A 8 35.78 -33.98 0.58
N LEU A 9 36.02 -32.90 -0.19
CA LEU A 9 37.19 -32.55 -1.03
C LEU A 9 37.59 -33.46 -2.24
N PRO A 10 38.46 -33.03 -3.20
CA PRO A 10 39.46 -31.92 -3.20
C PRO A 10 39.55 -31.02 -4.48
N VAL A 11 40.02 -29.75 -4.33
CA VAL A 11 41.29 -29.13 -4.79
C VAL A 11 41.45 -28.83 -6.30
N ALA A 12 41.71 -27.54 -6.63
CA ALA A 12 42.74 -27.15 -7.59
C ALA A 12 43.23 -25.71 -7.31
N MET A 13 44.53 -25.62 -7.04
CA MET A 13 45.33 -24.43 -6.76
C MET A 13 45.94 -23.91 -8.07
N GLY A 14 45.94 -22.60 -8.31
CA GLY A 14 46.62 -21.97 -9.45
C GLY A 14 47.17 -20.59 -9.08
N LEU A 15 48.46 -20.40 -9.29
CA LEU A 15 49.36 -19.40 -8.70
C LEU A 15 49.91 -18.45 -9.79
N LEU A 16 50.17 -17.18 -9.42
CA LEU A 16 51.14 -16.20 -9.97
C LEU A 16 50.97 -15.60 -11.39
N LEU A 17 51.03 -14.27 -11.51
CA LEU A 17 52.27 -13.52 -11.83
C LEU A 17 52.09 -12.00 -11.63
N ALA A 18 53.15 -11.36 -11.13
CA ALA A 18 53.28 -9.92 -10.90
C ALA A 18 53.71 -9.16 -12.17
N GLY A 19 53.47 -7.84 -12.20
CA GLY A 19 54.07 -6.92 -13.17
C GLY A 19 53.79 -5.45 -12.84
N ALA A 20 54.78 -4.76 -12.28
CA ALA A 20 54.86 -3.30 -12.22
C ALA A 20 55.86 -2.80 -13.27
N LEU A 21 55.57 -1.65 -13.91
CA LEU A 21 56.47 -0.50 -14.11
C LEU A 21 55.89 0.51 -15.14
N ALA A 22 55.56 1.70 -14.62
CA ALA A 22 55.88 3.06 -15.08
C ALA A 22 55.83 3.52 -16.57
N GLY A 23 55.13 4.65 -16.76
CA GLY A 23 55.47 5.77 -17.67
C GLY A 23 54.35 6.13 -18.67
N CYS A 24 53.98 7.38 -18.95
CA CYS A 24 54.33 8.70 -18.43
C CYS A 24 53.35 9.74 -19.03
N LYS A 25 52.95 10.74 -18.22
CA LYS A 25 52.80 12.18 -18.58
C LYS A 25 51.61 12.57 -19.47
N LYS A 26 50.72 13.45 -18.97
CA LYS A 26 50.59 14.85 -19.43
C LYS A 26 49.41 15.62 -18.77
N ASP A 27 49.78 16.77 -18.20
CA ASP A 27 49.02 17.99 -17.89
C ASP A 27 47.91 18.02 -16.82
N GLU A 28 48.23 18.72 -15.73
CA GLU A 28 47.30 19.49 -14.90
C GLU A 28 46.73 20.65 -15.72
N PRO A 29 45.46 21.03 -15.48
CA PRO A 29 45.30 22.30 -14.77
C PRO A 29 44.27 22.23 -13.64
N GLU A 30 44.63 22.95 -12.58
CA GLU A 30 43.81 23.44 -11.48
C GLU A 30 42.39 23.86 -11.88
N ALA A 31 41.39 23.30 -11.20
CA ALA A 31 40.15 23.99 -10.81
C ALA A 31 39.35 23.15 -9.80
N GLU A 32 39.50 23.47 -8.52
CA GLU A 32 38.40 23.41 -7.55
C GLU A 32 38.12 24.89 -7.19
N PRO A 33 36.90 25.32 -6.81
CA PRO A 33 35.84 24.51 -6.22
C PRO A 33 34.42 24.83 -6.71
N SER A 34 33.45 24.07 -6.19
CA SER A 34 32.09 24.48 -5.80
C SER A 34 31.03 23.54 -6.38
N GLY A 35 30.17 23.03 -5.48
CA GLY A 35 29.04 22.14 -5.76
C GLY A 35 28.20 22.60 -6.95
N GLU A 36 27.50 21.73 -7.66
CA GLU A 36 26.36 20.97 -7.18
C GLU A 36 26.20 19.70 -8.05
N PRO A 37 25.95 18.52 -7.45
CA PRO A 37 24.95 17.64 -8.04
C PRO A 37 24.11 17.00 -6.93
N SER A 38 23.29 17.79 -6.23
CA SER A 38 22.45 17.25 -5.14
C SER A 38 20.97 17.65 -5.23
N SER A 39 20.52 18.25 -6.33
CA SER A 39 19.11 18.65 -6.49
C SER A 39 18.28 17.70 -7.35
N LEU A 40 18.89 16.94 -8.27
CA LEU A 40 18.15 16.04 -9.16
C LEU A 40 17.87 14.66 -8.52
N SER A 41 18.81 14.13 -7.75
CA SER A 41 18.63 12.82 -7.09
C SER A 41 17.59 12.87 -5.97
N SER A 42 17.47 13.99 -5.25
CA SER A 42 16.50 14.16 -4.17
C SER A 42 15.09 14.41 -4.73
N ALA A 43 14.95 15.25 -5.77
CA ALA A 43 13.65 15.49 -6.39
C ALA A 43 13.05 14.22 -7.03
N GLN A 44 13.88 13.35 -7.61
CA GLN A 44 13.43 12.06 -8.17
C GLN A 44 13.00 11.08 -7.07
N SER A 45 13.71 11.04 -5.94
CA SER A 45 13.28 10.22 -4.80
C SER A 45 12.04 10.79 -4.12
N ASP A 46 11.89 12.11 -4.06
CA ASP A 46 10.74 12.77 -3.44
C ASP A 46 9.48 12.55 -4.27
N GLU A 47 9.56 12.68 -5.61
CA GLU A 47 8.45 12.40 -6.52
C GLU A 47 8.05 10.92 -6.48
N ALA A 48 9.03 9.99 -6.47
CA ALA A 48 8.76 8.56 -6.35
C ALA A 48 8.14 8.19 -4.99
N VAL A 49 8.59 8.81 -3.90
CA VAL A 49 8.02 8.61 -2.55
C VAL A 49 6.60 9.18 -2.47
N LEU A 50 6.33 10.32 -3.10
CA LEU A 50 4.98 10.88 -3.20
C LEU A 50 4.06 10.00 -4.04
N GLN A 51 4.52 9.43 -5.16
CA GLN A 51 3.75 8.47 -5.96
C GLN A 51 3.44 7.18 -5.19
N GLN A 52 4.30 6.80 -4.23
CA GLN A 52 4.09 5.68 -3.32
C GLN A 52 3.27 6.02 -2.07
N SER A 53 2.91 7.29 -1.89
CA SER A 53 2.09 7.74 -0.78
C SER A 53 0.60 7.56 -1.08
N VAL A 54 -0.19 7.38 -0.01
CA VAL A 54 -1.64 7.24 -0.13
C VAL A 54 -2.27 8.52 -0.68
N SER A 55 -1.82 9.70 -0.25
CA SER A 55 -2.31 10.98 -0.76
C SER A 55 -1.96 11.18 -2.23
N GLY A 56 -0.72 10.87 -2.64
CA GLY A 56 -0.31 10.93 -4.05
C GLY A 56 -1.14 9.99 -4.94
N TRP A 57 -1.41 8.77 -4.46
CA TRP A 57 -2.30 7.85 -5.17
C TRP A 57 -3.72 8.41 -5.28
N ILE A 58 -4.27 8.98 -4.22
CA ILE A 58 -5.61 9.61 -4.22
C ILE A 58 -5.66 10.77 -5.22
N THR A 59 -4.69 11.69 -5.17
CA THR A 59 -4.61 12.83 -6.09
C THR A 59 -4.58 12.37 -7.54
N ALA A 60 -3.75 11.37 -7.87
CA ALA A 60 -3.63 10.84 -9.22
C ALA A 60 -4.88 10.11 -9.74
N ASN A 61 -5.74 9.59 -8.86
CA ASN A 61 -6.91 8.79 -9.25
C ASN A 61 -8.25 9.54 -9.12
N TYR A 62 -8.27 10.71 -8.47
CA TYR A 62 -9.50 11.48 -8.20
C TYR A 62 -9.36 13.00 -8.47
N GLU A 63 -8.40 13.42 -9.31
CA GLU A 63 -8.12 14.84 -9.60
C GLU A 63 -9.36 15.67 -9.98
N ASP A 64 -10.30 15.08 -10.72
CA ASP A 64 -11.51 15.75 -11.20
C ASP A 64 -12.63 15.88 -10.15
N MET A 65 -12.44 15.34 -8.94
CA MET A 65 -13.48 15.30 -7.89
C MET A 65 -13.45 16.52 -6.95
N GLY A 66 -12.58 17.50 -7.22
CA GLY A 66 -12.47 18.73 -6.45
C GLY A 66 -11.81 18.52 -5.08
N LYS A 67 -12.38 19.09 -4.01
CA LYS A 67 -11.80 18.99 -2.67
C LYS A 67 -11.93 17.57 -2.12
N LEU A 68 -10.79 16.89 -2.00
CA LEU A 68 -10.68 15.55 -1.45
C LEU A 68 -10.30 15.57 0.03
N LEU A 69 -10.91 14.67 0.78
CA LEU A 69 -10.57 14.34 2.16
C LEU A 69 -10.38 12.82 2.25
N TYR A 70 -9.59 12.35 3.21
CA TYR A 70 -9.41 10.93 3.43
C TYR A 70 -9.06 10.57 4.87
N ALA A 71 -9.24 9.30 5.18
CA ALA A 71 -8.59 8.62 6.29
C ALA A 71 -7.97 7.31 5.76
N SER A 72 -6.90 6.84 6.38
CA SER A 72 -6.23 5.62 5.94
C SER A 72 -5.71 4.81 7.11
N ALA A 73 -5.64 3.50 6.92
CA ALA A 73 -5.03 2.56 7.84
C ALA A 73 -4.31 1.46 7.06
N GLU A 74 -3.38 0.77 7.72
CA GLU A 74 -2.67 -0.36 7.12
C GLU A 74 -2.95 -1.63 7.92
N SER A 75 -3.10 -2.75 7.21
CA SER A 75 -3.20 -4.09 7.79
C SER A 75 -2.69 -5.09 6.78
N ASP A 76 -1.96 -6.10 7.24
CA ASP A 76 -1.63 -7.28 6.42
C ASP A 76 -2.92 -8.10 6.21
N LEU A 77 -3.56 -7.92 5.06
CA LEU A 77 -4.83 -8.57 4.75
C LEU A 77 -4.58 -9.95 4.16
N ASP A 78 -3.55 -10.13 3.34
CA ASP A 78 -3.30 -11.42 2.68
C ASP A 78 -2.29 -12.33 3.38
N GLY A 79 -1.57 -11.81 4.37
CA GLY A 79 -0.63 -12.57 5.19
C GLY A 79 0.76 -12.71 4.56
N ASP A 80 1.11 -11.91 3.56
CA ASP A 80 2.45 -11.93 2.95
C ASP A 80 3.51 -11.15 3.74
N GLY A 81 3.11 -10.50 4.84
CA GLY A 81 3.97 -9.72 5.71
C GLY A 81 4.15 -8.26 5.27
N THR A 82 3.58 -7.85 4.14
CA THR A 82 3.52 -6.46 3.68
C THR A 82 2.10 -5.92 3.85
N PRO A 83 1.87 -4.91 4.71
CA PRO A 83 0.53 -4.40 4.90
C PRO A 83 -0.09 -3.80 3.63
N GLU A 84 -1.35 -4.15 3.38
CA GLU A 84 -2.20 -3.40 2.48
C GLU A 84 -2.68 -2.11 3.12
N VAL A 85 -2.97 -1.12 2.27
CA VAL A 85 -3.54 0.16 2.67
C VAL A 85 -5.04 0.15 2.41
N LEU A 86 -5.81 0.51 3.43
CA LEU A 86 -7.21 0.90 3.28
C LEU A 86 -7.27 2.43 3.29
N ALA A 87 -7.86 3.02 2.25
CA ALA A 87 -8.08 4.46 2.13
C ALA A 87 -9.57 4.74 1.99
N TYR A 88 -10.14 5.38 3.00
CA TYR A 88 -11.51 5.90 2.95
C TYR A 88 -11.46 7.30 2.35
N VAL A 89 -11.90 7.42 1.10
CA VAL A 89 -11.77 8.63 0.28
C VAL A 89 -13.13 9.29 0.14
N GLY A 90 -13.17 10.58 0.45
CA GLY A 90 -14.38 11.36 0.43
C GLY A 90 -14.17 12.80 -0.02
N GLY A 91 -15.27 13.53 -0.08
CA GLY A 91 -15.31 14.92 -0.51
C GLY A 91 -16.75 15.35 -0.79
N PRO A 92 -17.03 16.66 -0.88
CA PRO A 92 -18.39 17.16 -1.11
C PRO A 92 -19.06 16.60 -2.37
N MET A 93 -18.26 16.27 -3.40
CA MET A 93 -18.73 15.72 -4.67
C MET A 93 -18.81 14.19 -4.71
N MET A 94 -18.24 13.50 -3.71
CA MET A 94 -18.09 12.04 -3.72
C MET A 94 -18.95 11.34 -2.68
N CYS A 95 -19.17 11.97 -1.52
CA CYS A 95 -19.91 11.37 -0.43
C CYS A 95 -21.41 11.70 -0.52
N GLY A 96 -22.25 10.71 -0.24
CA GLY A 96 -23.69 10.88 -0.10
C GLY A 96 -24.18 10.40 1.26
N THR A 97 -25.51 10.24 1.40
CA THR A 97 -26.10 9.65 2.62
C THR A 97 -25.68 8.20 2.83
N GLY A 98 -25.27 7.51 1.76
CA GLY A 98 -24.71 6.16 1.78
C GLY A 98 -23.28 6.07 2.32
N GLY A 99 -22.61 7.20 2.54
CA GLY A 99 -21.19 7.25 2.88
C GLY A 99 -20.31 7.55 1.67
N CYS A 100 -19.03 7.17 1.76
CA CYS A 100 -18.00 7.48 0.76
C CYS A 100 -17.37 6.20 0.19
N ASN A 101 -16.28 6.34 -0.56
CA ASN A 101 -15.56 5.20 -1.13
C ASN A 101 -14.53 4.65 -0.15
N LEU A 102 -14.39 3.33 -0.11
CA LEU A 102 -13.27 2.64 0.52
C LEU A 102 -12.42 1.97 -0.57
N VAL A 103 -11.14 2.31 -0.62
CA VAL A 103 -10.17 1.74 -1.55
C VAL A 103 -9.22 0.83 -0.79
N VAL A 104 -8.96 -0.36 -1.33
CA VAL A 104 -7.95 -1.29 -0.83
C VAL A 104 -6.80 -1.31 -1.83
N LEU A 105 -5.60 -0.99 -1.36
CA LEU A 105 -4.38 -0.89 -2.17
C LEU A 105 -3.33 -1.89 -1.66
N LYS A 106 -2.60 -2.49 -2.59
CA LYS A 106 -1.46 -3.36 -2.31
C LYS A 106 -0.16 -2.72 -2.79
N ARG A 107 0.89 -2.82 -1.99
CA ARG A 107 2.23 -2.40 -2.37
C ARG A 107 2.86 -3.48 -3.25
N GLU A 108 3.13 -3.17 -4.51
CA GLU A 108 3.68 -4.13 -5.46
C GLU A 108 4.64 -3.41 -6.42
N GLY A 109 5.88 -3.89 -6.53
CA GLY A 109 6.87 -3.32 -7.46
C GLY A 109 7.29 -1.87 -7.17
N GLY A 110 7.04 -1.36 -5.96
CA GLY A 110 7.26 0.04 -5.63
C GLY A 110 6.09 0.95 -6.02
N ASP A 111 4.91 0.39 -6.31
CA ASP A 111 3.68 1.14 -6.59
C ASP A 111 2.53 0.71 -5.66
N LEU A 112 1.48 1.53 -5.60
CA LEU A 112 0.21 1.20 -4.96
C LEU A 112 -0.79 0.70 -6.01
N ARG A 113 -0.97 -0.62 -6.09
CA ARG A 113 -1.95 -1.24 -6.98
C ARG A 113 -3.31 -1.33 -6.31
N LYS A 114 -4.36 -0.87 -6.98
CA LYS A 114 -5.74 -1.03 -6.51
C LYS A 114 -6.19 -2.48 -6.55
N ILE A 115 -6.55 -3.02 -5.38
CA ILE A 115 -7.17 -4.34 -5.21
C ILE A 115 -8.69 -4.23 -5.32
N SER A 116 -9.27 -3.24 -4.65
CA SER A 116 -10.72 -3.06 -4.61
C SER A 116 -11.10 -1.61 -4.39
N GLU A 117 -12.29 -1.26 -4.85
CA GLU A 117 -12.95 0.01 -4.55
C GLU A 117 -14.43 -0.27 -4.33
N LEU A 118 -14.88 0.11 -3.14
CA LEU A 118 -16.25 -0.08 -2.67
C LEU A 118 -16.91 1.28 -2.57
N SER A 119 -18.17 1.35 -2.99
CA SER A 119 -19.02 2.52 -2.74
C SER A 119 -19.85 2.33 -1.48
N VAL A 120 -20.48 3.41 -1.02
CA VAL A 120 -21.48 3.42 0.07
C VAL A 120 -21.01 2.77 1.37
N VAL A 121 -19.76 3.06 1.74
CA VAL A 121 -19.18 2.65 3.02
C VAL A 121 -19.34 3.79 4.02
N GLN A 122 -19.79 3.47 5.23
CA GLN A 122 -19.76 4.36 6.40
C GLN A 122 -18.59 3.96 7.30
N LEU A 123 -18.06 4.95 8.04
CA LEU A 123 -17.14 4.68 9.14
C LEU A 123 -17.92 4.25 10.38
N PRO A 124 -17.36 3.39 11.24
CA PRO A 124 -16.00 2.82 11.17
C PRO A 124 -15.85 1.67 10.16
N VAL A 125 -14.60 1.43 9.77
CA VAL A 125 -14.17 0.26 8.98
C VAL A 125 -13.25 -0.59 9.85
N GLY A 126 -13.52 -1.89 9.88
CA GLY A 126 -12.74 -2.88 10.61
C GLY A 126 -12.32 -4.08 9.77
N VAL A 127 -11.52 -4.94 10.40
CA VAL A 127 -11.00 -6.17 9.82
C VAL A 127 -11.24 -7.34 10.78
N LEU A 128 -11.64 -8.47 10.23
CA LEU A 128 -11.97 -9.68 10.95
C LEU A 128 -10.81 -10.67 10.97
N ASP A 129 -10.80 -11.58 11.95
CA ASP A 129 -9.83 -12.68 12.01
C ASP A 129 -10.14 -13.78 11.00
N SER A 130 -11.38 -13.84 10.49
CA SER A 130 -11.76 -14.74 9.41
C SER A 130 -11.07 -14.35 8.11
N LYS A 131 -10.77 -15.35 7.30
CA LYS A 131 -10.19 -15.18 5.97
C LYS A 131 -11.05 -15.86 4.91
N SER A 132 -11.10 -15.26 3.73
CA SER A 132 -11.69 -15.82 2.52
C SER A 132 -10.68 -15.72 1.38
N ASN A 133 -10.43 -16.82 0.67
CA ASN A 133 -9.43 -16.86 -0.41
C ASN A 133 -8.04 -16.31 -0.02
N GLY A 134 -7.61 -16.57 1.21
CA GLY A 134 -6.30 -16.14 1.74
C GLY A 134 -6.28 -14.74 2.36
N TRP A 135 -7.28 -13.91 2.08
CA TRP A 135 -7.37 -12.53 2.55
C TRP A 135 -8.28 -12.42 3.78
N ARG A 136 -7.93 -11.57 4.74
CA ARG A 136 -8.78 -11.23 5.90
C ARG A 136 -10.07 -10.58 5.42
N ASP A 137 -11.19 -10.95 6.03
CA ASP A 137 -12.45 -10.33 5.68
C ASP A 137 -12.54 -8.92 6.28
N LEU A 138 -13.19 -8.01 5.56
CA LEU A 138 -13.47 -6.67 6.06
C LEU A 138 -14.84 -6.63 6.73
N ALA A 139 -15.00 -5.77 7.73
CA ALA A 139 -16.28 -5.42 8.31
C ALA A 139 -16.50 -3.92 8.10
N VAL A 140 -17.55 -3.57 7.36
CA VAL A 140 -17.86 -2.18 7.03
C VAL A 140 -19.25 -1.81 7.52
N THR A 141 -19.43 -0.56 7.92
CA THR A 141 -20.74 -0.04 8.28
C THR A 141 -21.45 0.45 7.01
N ILE A 142 -22.75 0.19 6.90
CA ILE A 142 -23.60 0.72 5.82
C ILE A 142 -24.83 1.39 6.43
N ALA A 143 -25.26 2.51 5.84
CA ALA A 143 -26.46 3.26 6.26
C ALA A 143 -26.92 4.17 5.11
N GLY A 144 -28.09 4.79 5.25
CA GLY A 144 -28.58 5.81 4.32
C GLY A 144 -29.46 5.26 3.20
N GLY A 145 -30.06 6.15 2.39
CA GLY A 145 -31.00 5.75 1.34
C GLY A 145 -32.25 4.99 1.83
N GLY A 146 -32.61 5.14 3.10
CA GLY A 146 -33.69 4.39 3.75
C GLY A 146 -33.25 3.10 4.46
N VAL A 147 -31.95 2.77 4.40
CA VAL A 147 -31.35 1.62 5.10
C VAL A 147 -30.87 2.08 6.49
N ALA A 148 -31.29 1.33 7.51
CA ALA A 148 -30.80 1.53 8.88
C ALA A 148 -29.33 1.13 8.98
N GLU A 149 -28.60 1.79 9.88
CA GLU A 149 -27.19 1.48 10.11
C GLU A 149 -27.01 0.03 10.59
N HIS A 150 -26.14 -0.71 9.91
CA HIS A 150 -25.69 -2.03 10.33
C HIS A 150 -24.32 -2.35 9.72
N THR A 151 -23.65 -3.36 10.26
CA THR A 151 -22.34 -3.79 9.80
C THR A 151 -22.46 -5.02 8.91
N VAL A 152 -21.68 -5.04 7.83
CA VAL A 152 -21.60 -6.18 6.92
C VAL A 152 -20.17 -6.67 6.78
N ARG A 153 -20.02 -8.00 6.78
CA ARG A 153 -18.81 -8.73 6.43
C ARG A 153 -18.68 -8.82 4.92
N LEU A 154 -17.47 -8.51 4.47
CA LEU A 154 -17.05 -8.55 3.07
C LEU A 154 -15.97 -9.60 2.91
N GLN A 155 -16.31 -10.66 2.19
CA GLN A 155 -15.40 -11.75 1.87
C GLN A 155 -14.64 -11.44 0.59
N PHE A 156 -13.33 -11.66 0.59
CA PHE A 156 -12.54 -11.56 -0.63
C PHE A 156 -12.86 -12.73 -1.57
N ASP A 157 -13.16 -12.44 -2.84
CA ASP A 157 -13.62 -13.44 -3.82
C ASP A 157 -12.48 -14.12 -4.61
N GLY A 158 -11.23 -13.80 -4.27
CA GLY A 158 -10.02 -14.22 -4.99
C GLY A 158 -9.51 -13.16 -5.97
N LYS A 159 -10.26 -12.09 -6.21
CA LYS A 159 -9.85 -10.92 -7.01
C LYS A 159 -10.03 -9.61 -6.25
N GLY A 160 -11.09 -9.48 -5.46
CA GLY A 160 -11.43 -8.27 -4.72
C GLY A 160 -12.51 -8.49 -3.67
N TYR A 161 -12.84 -7.42 -2.94
CA TYR A 161 -14.03 -7.34 -2.09
C TYR A 161 -15.26 -6.91 -2.91
N PRO A 162 -16.49 -7.21 -2.43
CA PRO A 162 -17.72 -6.76 -3.08
C PRO A 162 -17.75 -5.25 -3.24
N ARG A 163 -17.91 -4.76 -4.48
CA ARG A 163 -17.87 -3.32 -4.79
C ARG A 163 -19.04 -2.52 -4.21
N ASN A 164 -20.15 -3.20 -3.88
CA ASN A 164 -21.29 -2.60 -3.22
C ASN A 164 -21.65 -3.47 -1.99
N PRO A 165 -21.43 -2.98 -0.76
CA PRO A 165 -21.68 -3.73 0.47
C PRO A 165 -23.17 -3.90 0.82
N THR A 166 -24.10 -3.27 0.07
CA THR A 166 -25.55 -3.35 0.31
C THR A 166 -26.24 -4.53 -0.39
N ILE A 167 -25.50 -5.32 -1.17
CA ILE A 167 -26.02 -6.45 -1.95
C ILE A 167 -25.14 -7.69 -1.74
N ALA A 168 -25.66 -8.86 -2.11
CA ALA A 168 -24.89 -10.09 -2.11
C ALA A 168 -23.57 -9.93 -2.91
N PRO A 169 -22.45 -10.53 -2.46
CA PRO A 169 -22.35 -11.54 -1.38
C PRO A 169 -22.06 -10.97 0.02
N ALA A 170 -22.22 -9.66 0.26
CA ALA A 170 -22.08 -9.09 1.61
C ALA A 170 -23.08 -9.72 2.58
N GLN A 171 -22.66 -9.95 3.82
CA GLN A 171 -23.45 -10.61 4.86
C GLN A 171 -23.41 -9.78 6.13
N GLU A 172 -24.54 -9.62 6.81
CA GLU A 172 -24.59 -8.92 8.10
C GLU A 172 -23.67 -9.57 9.15
N THR A 173 -23.11 -8.76 10.03
CA THR A 173 -22.25 -9.19 11.13
C THR A 173 -22.41 -8.26 12.33
N ASP A 174 -22.35 -8.79 13.54
CA ASP A 174 -22.51 -8.01 14.78
C ASP A 174 -21.17 -7.43 15.30
N THR A 175 -20.10 -7.54 14.53
CA THR A 175 -18.75 -7.12 14.93
C THR A 175 -17.97 -6.47 13.80
N LEU A 176 -17.17 -5.47 14.16
CA LEU A 176 -16.15 -4.86 13.30
C LEU A 176 -14.79 -5.56 13.41
N GLY A 177 -14.63 -6.50 14.35
CA GLY A 177 -13.33 -7.06 14.70
C GLY A 177 -12.38 -5.97 15.19
N THR A 178 -11.19 -5.89 14.60
CA THR A 178 -10.26 -4.78 14.87
C THR A 178 -10.63 -3.58 14.03
N VAL A 179 -10.97 -2.46 14.66
CA VAL A 179 -11.25 -1.20 13.94
C VAL A 179 -9.95 -0.65 13.37
N LEU A 180 -9.93 -0.41 12.05
CA LEU A 180 -8.79 0.16 11.33
C LEU A 180 -8.97 1.65 11.10
N ILE A 181 -10.15 2.06 10.62
CA ILE A 181 -10.48 3.47 10.38
C ILE A 181 -11.67 3.83 11.28
N PRO A 182 -11.46 4.61 12.36
CA PRO A 182 -12.53 5.03 13.26
C PRO A 182 -13.43 6.07 12.61
N ALA A 183 -14.62 6.30 13.19
CA ALA A 183 -15.55 7.34 12.76
C ALA A 183 -15.09 8.74 13.21
N GLU A 184 -14.02 9.23 12.60
CA GLU A 184 -13.41 10.53 12.88
C GLU A 184 -13.44 11.45 11.65
N PRO A 185 -13.31 12.77 11.84
CA PRO A 185 -13.23 13.71 10.72
C PRO A 185 -12.09 13.38 9.76
N LEU A 186 -12.40 13.38 8.46
CA LEU A 186 -11.40 13.15 7.42
C LEU A 186 -10.44 14.33 7.29
N LYS A 187 -9.17 14.04 6.99
CA LYS A 187 -8.15 15.06 6.74
C LYS A 187 -8.08 15.41 5.24
N PRO A 188 -7.69 16.64 4.87
CA PRO A 188 -7.44 16.98 3.48
C PRO A 188 -6.39 16.10 2.82
N VAL A 189 -6.54 15.86 1.52
CA VAL A 189 -5.44 15.38 0.69
C VAL A 189 -4.52 16.58 0.42
N GLU A 190 -3.25 16.47 0.81
CA GLU A 190 -2.19 17.46 0.61
C GLU A 190 -1.28 17.06 -0.56
#